data_AF-A0AAQ0R1C1-F1
#
_entry.id   AF-A0AAQ0R1C1-F1
#
_cell.length_a   1.000
_cell.length_b   1.000
_cell.length_c   1.000
_cell.angle_alpha   90.00
_cell.angle_beta   90.00
_cell.angle_gamma   90.00
#
_symmetry.space_group_name_H-M   'P 1'
#
loop_
_entity.id
_entity.type
_entity.pdbx_description
1 polymer ?
#
loop_
_entity_poly.entity_id
_entity_poly.type
_entity_poly.pdbx_seq_one_letter_code
_entity_poly.pdbx_strand_id
1 'polypeptide(L)'
;MKNLILINSMIRFLVEVTSFFILVIVGFFKFKFPFNIVIGIILPILLAIIWGIFIAPNSPNRLTNNYRLILELFIFVIVFIVLRLGGYSNLAFIYLAISVINSLINYIS
;
A
#
# COMPACT_ATOMS: atom_id res chain seq x y z
N MET A 1 -20.56 -2.11 15.96
CA MET A 1 -19.54 -2.80 15.15
C MET A 1 -19.59 -2.42 13.67
N LYS A 2 -20.76 -2.43 13.00
CA LYS A 2 -20.89 -2.04 11.57
C LYS A 2 -20.21 -0.70 11.21
N ASN A 3 -20.41 0.36 12.00
CA ASN A 3 -19.82 1.68 11.71
C ASN A 3 -18.27 1.66 11.73
N LEU A 4 -17.67 0.87 12.61
CA LEU A 4 -16.21 0.73 12.71
C LEU A 4 -15.62 0.06 11.46
N ILE A 5 -16.27 -1.01 10.99
CA ILE A 5 -15.86 -1.75 9.78
C ILE A 5 -16.01 -0.87 8.53
N LEU A 6 -17.09 -0.08 8.45
CA LEU A 6 -17.31 0.86 7.35
C LEU A 6 -16.18 1.90 7.29
N ILE A 7 -15.89 2.54 8.42
CA ILE A 7 -14.83 3.56 8.52
C ILE A 7 -13.46 2.95 8.15
N ASN A 8 -13.13 1.77 8.68
CA ASN A 8 -11.86 1.10 8.36
C ASN A 8 -11.75 0.76 6.87
N SER A 9 -12.86 0.37 6.23
CA SER A 9 -12.89 0.08 4.79
C SER A 9 -12.63 1.33 3.96
N MET A 10 -13.21 2.48 4.35
CA MET A 10 -12.95 3.76 3.69
C MET A 10 -11.50 4.20 3.84
N ILE A 11 -10.95 4.10 5.05
CA ILE A 11 -9.56 4.46 5.30
C ILE A 11 -8.61 3.52 4.55
N ARG A 12 -8.89 2.21 4.51
CA ARG A 12 -8.12 1.24 3.73
C ARG A 12 -8.09 1.59 2.25
N PHE A 13 -9.24 1.96 1.68
CA PHE A 13 -9.29 2.42 0.29
C PHE A 13 -8.45 3.69 0.06
N LEU A 14 -8.53 4.66 0.97
CA LEU A 14 -7.69 5.87 0.90
C LEU A 14 -6.20 5.53 0.99
N VAL A 15 -5.80 4.63 1.89
CA VAL A 15 -4.41 4.16 2.01
C VAL A 15 -3.96 3.49 0.71
N GLU A 16 -4.79 2.63 0.11
CA GLU A 16 -4.49 1.96 -1.16
C GLU A 16 -4.23 2.98 -2.28
N VAL A 17 -5.16 3.90 -2.51
CA VAL A 17 -5.02 4.95 -3.52
C VAL A 17 -3.79 5.83 -3.25
N THR A 18 -3.60 6.26 -2.00
CA THR A 18 -2.46 7.09 -1.59
C THR A 18 -1.13 6.36 -1.81
N SER A 19 -1.09 5.04 -1.61
CA SER A 19 0.10 4.21 -1.84
C SER A 19 0.59 4.33 -3.28
N PHE A 20 -0.32 4.21 -4.25
CA PHE A 20 0.02 4.36 -5.66
C PHE A 20 0.44 5.78 -6.01
N PHE A 21 -0.25 6.80 -5.48
CA PHE A 21 0.16 8.20 -5.67
C PHE A 21 1.56 8.48 -5.12
N ILE A 22 1.89 7.96 -3.94
CA ILE A 22 3.21 8.08 -3.35
C ILE A 22 4.26 7.46 -4.27
N LEU A 23 4.04 6.23 -4.74
CA LEU A 23 5.01 5.54 -5.59
C LEU A 23 5.26 6.32 -6.89
N VAL A 24 4.20 6.80 -7.54
CA VAL A 24 4.31 7.60 -8.77
C VAL A 24 5.04 8.91 -8.48
N ILE A 25 4.55 9.73 -7.56
CA ILE A 25 5.09 11.08 -7.31
C ILE A 25 6.53 10.98 -6.78
N VAL A 26 6.75 10.21 -5.71
CA VAL A 26 8.09 10.09 -5.13
C VAL A 26 9.03 9.40 -6.10
N GLY A 27 8.57 8.35 -6.79
CA GLY A 27 9.34 7.65 -7.82
C GLY A 27 9.86 8.58 -8.91
N PHE A 28 8.99 9.40 -9.51
CA PHE A 28 9.40 10.30 -10.59
C PHE A 28 10.22 11.50 -10.11
N PHE A 29 9.84 12.12 -8.99
CA PHE A 29 10.43 13.39 -8.58
C PHE A 29 11.68 13.26 -7.68
N LYS A 30 11.89 12.10 -7.03
CA LYS A 30 13.01 11.91 -6.10
C LYS A 30 14.10 10.99 -6.60
N PHE A 31 13.82 10.15 -7.58
CA PHE A 31 14.82 9.24 -8.14
C PHE A 31 15.30 9.74 -9.51
N LYS A 32 16.52 9.36 -9.88
CA LYS A 32 17.11 9.66 -11.20
C LYS A 32 16.89 8.48 -12.14
N PHE A 33 17.06 8.71 -13.44
CA PHE A 33 17.08 7.63 -14.43
C PHE A 33 18.16 6.59 -14.09
N PRO A 34 17.86 5.28 -14.17
CA PRO A 34 16.60 4.65 -14.61
C PRO A 34 15.58 4.39 -13.49
N PHE A 35 15.95 4.61 -12.23
CA PHE A 35 15.12 4.28 -11.07
C PHE A 35 13.80 5.05 -11.00
N ASN A 36 13.72 6.24 -11.57
CA ASN A 36 12.47 7.00 -11.67
C ASN A 36 11.37 6.26 -12.43
N ILE A 37 11.71 5.58 -13.52
CA ILE A 37 10.77 4.77 -14.31
C ILE A 37 10.43 3.48 -13.56
N VAL A 38 11.44 2.84 -12.96
CA VAL A 38 11.23 1.59 -12.21
C VAL A 38 10.28 1.82 -11.03
N ILE A 39 10.51 2.86 -10.23
CA ILE A 39 9.73 3.13 -9.02
C ILE A 39 8.42 3.86 -9.36
N GLY A 40 8.45 4.79 -10.32
CA GLY A 40 7.29 5.61 -10.67
C GLY A 40 6.27 4.93 -11.58
N ILE A 41 6.67 3.87 -12.32
CA ILE A 41 5.79 3.16 -13.27
C ILE A 41 5.76 1.68 -12.97
N ILE A 42 6.91 1.00 -13.09
CA ILE A 42 6.95 -0.48 -13.11
C ILE A 42 6.46 -1.03 -11.77
N LEU A 43 6.98 -0.49 -10.68
CA LEU A 43 6.63 -0.90 -9.33
C LEU A 43 5.12 -0.72 -9.02
N PRO A 44 4.50 0.46 -9.22
CA PRO A 44 3.07 0.61 -8.99
C PRO A 44 2.21 -0.28 -9.90
N ILE A 45 2.60 -0.52 -11.16
CA ILE A 45 1.86 -1.47 -12.02
C ILE A 45 1.94 -2.89 -11.45
N LEU A 46 3.13 -3.36 -11.08
CA LEU A 46 3.31 -4.68 -10.49
C LEU A 46 2.50 -4.84 -9.20
N LEU A 47 2.54 -3.84 -8.32
CA LEU A 47 1.80 -3.87 -7.06
C LEU A 47 0.28 -3.83 -7.29
N ALA A 48 -0.22 -3.09 -8.28
CA ALA A 48 -1.63 -3.09 -8.64
C ALA A 48 -2.10 -4.46 -9.16
N ILE A 49 -1.28 -5.13 -9.98
CA ILE A 49 -1.58 -6.48 -10.47
C ILE A 49 -1.60 -7.48 -9.28
N ILE A 50 -0.57 -7.47 -8.44
CA ILE A 50 -0.49 -8.32 -7.25
C ILE A 50 -1.70 -8.09 -6.33
N TRP A 51 -2.05 -6.82 -6.09
CA TRP A 51 -3.19 -6.46 -5.26
C TRP A 51 -4.52 -6.93 -5.86
N GLY A 52 -4.74 -6.69 -7.15
CA GLY A 52 -5.94 -7.12 -7.86
C GLY A 52 -6.12 -8.63 -7.89
N ILE A 53 -5.03 -9.38 -8.05
CA ILE A 53 -5.05 -10.84 -8.15
C ILE A 53 -5.22 -11.50 -6.79
N PHE A 54 -4.60 -10.98 -5.71
CA PHE A 54 -4.51 -11.71 -4.43
C PHE A 54 -5.23 -11.06 -3.25
N ILE A 55 -5.43 -9.74 -3.28
CA ILE A 55 -5.89 -8.95 -2.11
C ILE A 55 -7.31 -8.41 -2.31
N ALA A 56 -7.67 -7.99 -3.51
CA ALA A 56 -8.95 -7.34 -3.81
C ALA A 56 -10.16 -8.18 -3.35
N PRO A 57 -11.29 -7.56 -2.96
CA PRO A 57 -12.47 -8.30 -2.48
C PRO A 57 -13.02 -9.27 -3.54
N ASN A 58 -12.96 -8.88 -4.83
CA ASN A 58 -13.37 -9.69 -5.98
C ASN A 58 -12.17 -10.35 -6.70
N SER A 59 -11.07 -10.58 -5.97
CA SER A 59 -9.88 -11.23 -6.49
C SER A 59 -10.18 -12.66 -6.99
N PRO A 60 -9.66 -13.07 -8.15
CA PRO A 60 -9.83 -14.43 -8.67
C PRO A 60 -9.09 -15.47 -7.81
N ASN A 61 -7.94 -15.10 -7.23
CA ASN A 61 -7.07 -15.97 -6.45
C ASN A 61 -6.89 -15.43 -5.03
N ARG A 62 -8.00 -15.09 -4.37
CA ARG A 62 -7.96 -14.38 -3.09
C ARG A 62 -7.26 -15.23 -2.03
N LEU A 63 -6.20 -14.68 -1.45
CA LEU A 63 -5.44 -15.37 -0.41
C LEU A 63 -6.26 -15.52 0.88
N THR A 64 -5.94 -16.55 1.67
CA THR A 64 -6.46 -16.68 3.04
C THR A 64 -6.03 -15.48 3.89
N ASN A 65 -6.77 -15.21 4.97
CA ASN A 65 -6.60 -13.99 5.77
C ASN A 65 -5.14 -13.74 6.18
N ASN A 66 -4.39 -14.78 6.56
CA ASN A 66 -3.00 -14.64 7.04
C ASN A 66 -2.04 -14.25 5.90
N TYR A 67 -2.06 -14.96 4.77
CA TYR A 67 -1.19 -14.65 3.64
C TYR A 67 -1.56 -13.33 2.98
N ARG A 68 -2.87 -12.99 2.95
CA ARG A 68 -3.33 -11.68 2.50
C ARG A 68 -2.74 -10.56 3.37
N LEU A 69 -2.79 -10.69 4.69
CA LEU A 69 -2.23 -9.70 5.62
C LEU A 69 -0.73 -9.52 5.41
N ILE A 70 0.03 -10.62 5.29
CA ILE A 70 1.47 -10.57 5.06
C ILE A 70 1.79 -9.82 3.76
N LEU A 71 1.04 -10.11 2.69
CA LEU A 71 1.23 -9.47 1.40
C LEU A 71 0.86 -7.98 1.44
N GLU A 72 -0.27 -7.62 2.06
CA GLU A 72 -0.66 -6.22 2.28
C GLU A 72 0.44 -5.44 3.01
N LEU A 73 0.92 -5.98 4.14
CA LEU A 73 1.99 -5.35 4.92
C LEU A 73 3.27 -5.22 4.12
N PHE A 74 3.63 -6.24 3.32
CA PHE A 74 4.80 -6.18 2.46
C PHE A 74 4.72 -5.02 1.45
N ILE A 75 3.55 -4.84 0.82
CA ILE A 75 3.31 -3.73 -0.13
C ILE A 75 3.42 -2.38 0.58
N PHE A 76 2.83 -2.24 1.77
CA PHE A 76 2.92 -1.01 2.55
C PHE A 76 4.35 -0.71 3.02
N VAL A 77 5.13 -1.73 3.37
CA VAL A 77 6.56 -1.57 3.70
C VAL A 77 7.35 -1.08 2.48
N ILE A 78 7.07 -1.55 1.27
CA ILE A 78 7.70 -1.04 0.04
C ILE A 78 7.43 0.47 -0.10
N VAL A 79 6.17 0.90 0.06
CA VAL A 79 5.81 2.33 -0.04
C VAL A 79 6.49 3.16 1.05
N PHE A 80 6.57 2.63 2.28
CA PHE A 80 7.34 3.25 3.37
C PHE A 80 8.81 3.44 2.99
N ILE A 81 9.46 2.42 2.42
CA ILE A 81 10.85 2.50 1.98
C ILE A 81 11.01 3.56 0.89
N VAL A 82 10.11 3.60 -0.09
CA VAL A 82 10.14 4.62 -1.15
C VAL A 82 10.01 6.04 -0.58
N LEU A 83 9.12 6.27 0.38
CA LEU A 83 9.01 7.56 1.07
C LEU A 83 10.28 7.93 1.83
N ARG A 84 10.87 6.96 2.56
CA ARG A 84 12.11 7.17 3.33
C ARG A 84 13.26 7.56 2.40
N LEU A 85 13.43 6.83 1.30
CA LEU A 85 14.46 7.12 0.29
C LEU A 85 14.20 8.44 -0.45
N GLY A 86 12.93 8.81 -0.62
CA GLY A 86 12.55 10.12 -1.18
C GLY A 86 12.75 11.32 -0.25
N GLY A 87 13.22 11.09 0.99
CA GLY A 87 13.49 12.13 1.98
C GLY A 87 12.30 12.51 2.86
N TYR A 88 11.16 11.82 2.75
CA TYR A 88 9.93 12.13 3.46
C TYR A 88 9.76 11.30 4.75
N SER A 89 10.75 11.40 5.65
CA SER A 89 10.84 10.56 6.85
C SER A 89 9.57 10.55 7.71
N ASN A 90 9.09 11.73 8.13
CA ASN A 90 7.96 11.82 9.05
C ASN A 90 6.68 11.28 8.42
N LEU A 91 6.46 11.60 7.13
CA LEU A 91 5.32 11.10 6.37
C LEU A 91 5.36 9.58 6.19
N ALA A 92 6.56 8.99 6.01
CA ALA A 92 6.72 7.55 5.93
C ALA A 92 6.20 6.84 7.18
N PHE A 93 6.62 7.29 8.36
CA PHE A 93 6.17 6.69 9.63
C PHE A 93 4.67 6.86 9.87
N ILE A 94 4.11 8.03 9.55
CA ILE A 94 2.66 8.28 9.66
C ILE A 94 1.89 7.34 8.73
N TYR A 95 2.30 7.26 7.46
CA TYR A 95 1.71 6.37 6.48
C TYR A 95 1.78 4.89 6.94
N LEU A 96 2.95 4.45 7.41
CA LEU A 96 3.13 3.07 7.86
C LEU A 96 2.25 2.76 9.07
N ALA A 97 2.20 3.64 10.07
CA ALA A 97 1.35 3.46 11.24
C ALA A 97 -0.13 3.33 10.84
N ILE A 98 -0.64 4.24 10.00
CA ILE A 98 -2.04 4.21 9.53
C ILE A 98 -2.31 2.90 8.77
N SER A 99 -1.43 2.53 7.82
CA SER A 99 -1.62 1.35 6.98
C SER A 99 -1.62 0.04 7.79
N VAL A 100 -0.71 -0.09 8.77
CA VAL A 100 -0.63 -1.27 9.65
C VAL A 100 -1.85 -1.36 10.55
N ILE A 101 -2.27 -0.25 11.18
CA ILE A 101 -3.46 -0.24 12.05
C ILE A 101 -4.70 -0.66 11.27
N ASN A 102 -4.90 -0.13 10.06
CA ASN A 102 -6.04 -0.51 9.21
C ASN A 102 -6.02 -1.99 8.83
N SER A 103 -4.84 -2.53 8.50
CA SER A 103 -4.65 -3.93 8.13
C SER A 103 -4.96 -4.87 9.30
N LEU A 104 -4.53 -4.51 10.51
CA LEU A 104 -4.80 -5.28 11.72
C LEU A 104 -6.28 -5.25 12.09
N ILE A 105 -6.94 -4.09 11.99
CA ILE A 105 -8.39 -4.00 12.23
C ILE A 105 -9.14 -4.89 11.24
N ASN A 106 -8.78 -4.84 9.97
CA ASN A 106 -9.38 -5.66 8.90
C ASN A 106 -9.10 -7.17 9.04
N TYR A 107 -8.04 -7.54 9.76
CA TYR A 107 -7.71 -8.94 10.02
C TYR A 107 -8.55 -9.53 11.16
N ILE A 108 -8.89 -8.72 12.17
CA ILE A 108 -9.60 -9.13 13.38
C ILE A 108 -11.13 -9.08 13.19
N SER A 109 -11.62 -8.15 12.38
CA SER A 109 -13.06 -7.96 12.08
C SER A 109 -13.60 -8.93 11.04
#